data_AF-A0AAJ1AHE6-F1
#
_entry.id   AF-A0AAJ1AHE6-F1
#
_cell.length_a   1.000
_cell.length_b   1.000
_cell.length_c   1.000
_cell.angle_alpha   90.00
_cell.angle_beta   90.00
_cell.angle_gamma   90.00
#
_symmetry.space_group_name_H-M   'P 1'
#
loop_
_entity.id
_entity.type
_entity.pdbx_description
1 polymer ?
#
loop_
_entity_poly.entity_id
_entity_poly.type
_entity_poly.pdbx_seq_one_letter_code
_entity_poly.pdbx_strand_id
1 'polypeptide(L)'
;MTKKCKTCGQAMYQDDQGRWFCPDCILDAIDPAFLDEERDERGELKRPYVLEPPTKQVSIRLSVTDLELAKRLGKRKGIPKYQSYIKTLLHEALVKEAGQGRAEKRKRAV
;
A
#
# COMPACT_ATOMS: atom_id res chain seq x y z
N MET A 1 -2.60 13.98 -20.58
CA MET A 1 -1.34 14.67 -20.23
C MET A 1 -0.34 13.61 -19.77
N THR A 2 0.58 13.22 -20.63
CA THR A 2 1.61 12.20 -20.34
C THR A 2 2.67 12.84 -19.44
N LYS A 3 2.86 12.30 -18.22
CA LYS A 3 3.95 12.76 -17.36
C LYS A 3 5.27 12.25 -17.92
N LYS A 4 6.31 13.08 -17.89
CA LYS A 4 7.67 12.64 -18.22
C LYS A 4 8.44 12.41 -16.93
N CYS A 5 9.22 11.33 -16.90
CA CYS A 5 10.06 11.01 -15.77
C CYS A 5 11.18 12.04 -15.63
N LYS A 6 11.50 12.41 -14.39
CA LYS A 6 12.56 13.39 -14.11
C LYS A 6 13.97 12.83 -14.31
N THR A 7 14.12 11.50 -14.30
CA THR A 7 15.41 10.81 -14.40
C THR A 7 15.71 10.39 -15.84
N CYS A 8 14.78 9.69 -16.50
CA CYS A 8 14.94 9.13 -17.85
C CYS A 8 14.40 10.06 -18.96
N GLY A 9 13.57 11.08 -18.65
CA GLY A 9 12.88 11.92 -19.65
C GLY A 9 11.75 11.20 -20.43
N GLN A 10 11.68 9.87 -20.33
CA GLN A 10 10.67 8.99 -20.93
C GLN A 10 9.26 9.29 -20.42
N ALA A 11 8.25 8.89 -21.21
CA ALA A 11 6.85 8.91 -20.80
C ALA A 11 6.63 7.95 -19.62
N MET A 12 6.01 8.46 -18.55
CA MET A 12 5.57 7.67 -17.41
C MET A 12 4.24 6.99 -17.74
N TYR A 13 4.09 5.77 -17.25
CA TYR A 13 2.89 4.96 -17.36
C TYR A 13 2.15 4.99 -16.03
N GLN A 14 0.82 4.88 -16.07
CA GLN A 14 -0.01 4.85 -14.89
C GLN A 14 -0.48 3.41 -14.64
N ASP A 15 -0.24 2.89 -13.44
CA ASP A 15 -0.76 1.57 -13.04
C ASP A 15 -2.27 1.62 -12.76
N ASP A 16 -2.86 0.44 -12.52
CA ASP A 16 -4.27 0.27 -12.14
C ASP A 16 -4.62 0.92 -10.79
N GLN A 17 -3.62 1.27 -9.99
CA GLN A 17 -3.75 2.02 -8.74
C GLN A 17 -3.55 3.53 -8.92
N GLY A 18 -3.38 4.01 -10.15
CA GLY A 18 -3.22 5.42 -10.47
C GLY A 18 -1.83 6.00 -10.19
N ARG A 19 -0.83 5.19 -9.85
CA ARG A 19 0.56 5.62 -9.62
C ARG A 19 1.31 5.68 -10.94
N TRP A 20 2.14 6.72 -11.08
CA TRP A 20 2.93 6.94 -12.28
C TRP A 20 4.34 6.36 -12.11
N PHE A 21 4.80 5.54 -13.04
CA PHE A 21 6.13 4.94 -13.04
C PHE A 21 6.85 5.09 -14.40
N CYS A 22 8.19 5.21 -14.42
CA CYS A 22 9.00 5.10 -15.66
C CYS A 22 9.39 3.62 -15.79
N PRO A 23 9.01 2.93 -16.88
CA PRO A 23 9.40 1.54 -17.13
C PRO A 23 10.92 1.35 -17.16
N ASP A 24 11.67 2.34 -17.64
CA ASP A 24 13.13 2.22 -17.71
C ASP A 24 13.80 2.43 -16.34
N CYS A 25 13.39 3.46 -15.58
CA CYS A 25 13.97 3.68 -14.24
C CYS A 25 13.53 2.65 -13.19
N ILE A 26 12.39 1.97 -13.39
CA ILE A 26 12.01 0.88 -12.47
C ILE A 26 12.86 -0.35 -12.73
N LEU A 27 13.30 -0.59 -13.97
CA LEU A 27 14.25 -1.66 -14.30
C LEU A 27 15.63 -1.39 -13.71
N ASP A 28 16.12 -0.14 -13.72
CA ASP A 28 17.36 0.23 -13.03
C ASP A 28 17.24 0.19 -11.49
N ALA A 29 16.02 0.27 -10.95
CA ALA A 29 15.72 0.10 -9.53
C ALA A 29 15.44 -1.36 -9.13
N ILE A 30 15.27 -2.25 -10.11
CA ILE A 30 15.26 -3.70 -9.92
C ILE A 30 16.73 -4.10 -9.88
N ASP A 31 17.22 -4.40 -8.68
CA ASP A 31 18.58 -4.92 -8.49
C ASP A 31 18.77 -6.16 -9.41
N PRO A 32 19.84 -6.24 -10.22
CA PRO A 32 20.16 -7.43 -11.00
C PRO A 32 20.16 -8.73 -10.18
N ALA A 33 20.34 -8.66 -8.85
CA ALA A 33 20.17 -9.77 -7.92
C ALA A 33 18.72 -10.29 -7.79
N PHE A 34 17.76 -9.69 -8.50
CA PHE A 34 16.36 -10.13 -8.60
C PHE A 34 16.21 -11.58 -9.08
N LEU A 35 17.20 -12.12 -9.81
CA LEU A 35 17.25 -13.50 -10.28
C LEU A 35 18.18 -14.41 -9.47
N ASP A 36 18.87 -13.89 -8.46
CA ASP A 36 19.73 -14.70 -7.63
C ASP A 36 18.87 -15.40 -6.57
N GLU A 37 18.57 -16.68 -6.83
CA GLU A 37 17.85 -17.59 -5.94
C GLU A 37 18.70 -17.92 -4.69
N GLU A 38 19.03 -16.93 -3.88
CA GLU A 38 19.68 -17.19 -2.60
C GLU A 38 18.72 -17.97 -1.70
N ARG A 39 19.20 -19.09 -1.16
CA ARG A 39 18.46 -19.89 -0.18
C ARG A 39 18.96 -19.52 1.21
N ASP A 40 18.05 -19.39 2.17
CA ASP A 40 18.41 -19.18 3.56
C ASP A 40 19.06 -20.46 4.15
N GLU A 41 19.55 -20.39 5.40
CA GLU A 41 20.15 -21.53 6.10
C GLU A 41 19.20 -22.73 6.27
N ARG A 42 17.90 -22.54 6.02
CA ARG A 42 16.85 -23.55 6.07
C ARG A 42 16.44 -24.06 4.68
N GLY A 43 17.10 -23.59 3.62
CA GLY A 43 16.85 -23.99 2.24
C GLY A 43 15.64 -23.30 1.59
N GLU A 44 15.04 -22.31 2.24
CA GLU A 44 13.93 -21.52 1.69
C GLU A 44 14.45 -20.39 0.82
N LEU A 45 13.74 -20.08 -0.27
CA LEU A 45 14.09 -18.96 -1.15
C LEU A 45 14.03 -17.64 -0.37
N LYS A 46 15.17 -16.97 -0.24
CA LYS A 46 15.34 -15.69 0.43
C LYS A 46 14.78 -14.60 -0.48
N ARG A 47 13.48 -14.31 -0.35
CA ARG A 47 12.79 -13.29 -1.15
C ARG A 47 13.31 -11.90 -0.79
N PRO A 48 14.10 -11.22 -1.66
CA PRO A 48 14.79 -9.99 -1.27
C PRO A 48 13.86 -8.78 -1.16
N TYR A 49 12.71 -8.81 -1.83
CA TYR A 49 11.77 -7.69 -1.91
C TYR A 49 10.45 -8.00 -1.24
N VAL A 50 10.30 -7.51 -0.01
CA VAL A 50 8.99 -7.28 0.61
C VAL A 50 8.58 -5.86 0.24
N LEU A 51 7.74 -5.68 -0.78
CA LEU A 51 7.14 -4.40 -1.19
C LEU A 51 6.15 -3.83 -0.15
N GLU A 52 6.25 -4.24 1.11
CA GLU A 52 5.40 -3.71 2.18
C GLU A 52 5.93 -2.33 2.59
N PRO A 53 5.07 -1.30 2.59
CA PRO A 53 5.45 0.01 3.12
C PRO A 53 6.01 -0.13 4.54
N PRO A 54 7.00 0.67 4.94
CA PRO A 54 7.57 0.60 6.28
C PRO A 54 6.46 0.78 7.32
N THR A 55 6.32 -0.21 8.22
CA THR A 55 5.30 -0.20 9.26
C THR A 55 5.89 0.29 10.58
N LYS A 56 5.06 0.94 11.41
CA LYS A 56 5.39 1.30 12.79
C LYS A 56 4.34 0.70 13.72
N GLN A 57 4.79 0.19 14.86
CA GLN A 57 3.89 -0.29 15.89
C GLN A 57 3.21 0.91 16.57
N VAL A 58 1.88 0.85 16.67
CA VAL A 58 1.08 1.86 17.36
C VAL A 58 0.13 1.15 18.32
N SER A 59 -0.05 1.74 19.51
CA SER A 59 -1.01 1.29 20.51
C SER A 59 -2.24 2.20 20.46
N ILE A 60 -3.41 1.63 20.17
CA ILE A 60 -4.68 2.37 20.07
C ILE A 60 -5.65 1.74 21.07
N ARG A 61 -6.37 2.58 21.83
CA ARG A 61 -7.47 2.14 22.69
C ARG A 61 -8.76 2.18 21.90
N LEU A 62 -9.49 1.07 21.88
CA LEU A 62 -10.81 0.94 21.26
C LEU A 62 -11.80 0.49 22.32
N SER A 63 -13.07 0.86 22.15
CA SER A 63 -14.12 0.35 23.03
C SER A 63 -14.26 -1.16 22.86
N VAL A 64 -14.65 -1.86 23.93
CA VAL A 64 -14.89 -3.31 23.89
C VAL A 64 -16.00 -3.64 22.89
N THR A 65 -17.04 -2.80 22.84
CA THR A 65 -18.17 -2.92 21.91
C THR A 65 -17.73 -2.84 20.44
N ASP A 66 -16.82 -1.93 20.10
CA ASP A 66 -16.32 -1.79 18.72
C ASP A 66 -15.44 -2.97 18.33
N LEU A 67 -14.62 -3.48 19.26
CA LEU A 67 -13.81 -4.67 19.04
C LEU A 67 -14.67 -5.90 18.76
N GLU A 68 -15.75 -6.09 19.51
CA GLU A 68 -16.71 -7.17 19.27
C GLU A 68 -17.45 -7.02 17.94
N LEU A 69 -17.83 -5.79 17.57
CA LEU A 69 -18.44 -5.51 16.28
C LEU A 69 -17.47 -5.82 15.14
N ALA A 70 -16.21 -5.39 15.24
CA ALA A 70 -15.17 -5.66 14.27
C ALA A 70 -14.89 -7.17 14.14
N LYS A 71 -14.88 -7.93 15.24
CA LYS A 71 -14.78 -9.39 15.22
C LYS A 71 -15.94 -10.03 14.45
N ARG A 72 -17.18 -9.61 14.72
CA ARG A 72 -18.38 -10.13 14.03
C ARG A 72 -18.39 -9.80 12.54
N LEU A 73 -18.03 -8.57 12.18
CA LEU A 73 -17.93 -8.13 10.79
C LEU A 73 -16.80 -8.85 10.04
N GLY A 74 -15.62 -8.97 10.66
CA GLY A 74 -14.49 -9.69 10.10
C GLY A 74 -14.82 -11.14 9.79
N LYS A 75 -15.46 -11.85 10.74
CA LYS A 75 -15.94 -13.24 10.54
C LYS A 75 -16.89 -13.35 9.35
N ARG A 76 -17.86 -12.44 9.23
CA ARG A 76 -18.81 -12.43 8.08
C ARG A 76 -18.11 -12.23 6.74
N LYS A 77 -16.99 -11.51 6.71
CA LYS A 77 -16.17 -11.29 5.51
C LYS A 77 -15.07 -12.34 5.30
N GLY A 78 -15.02 -13.40 6.10
CA GLY A 78 -13.99 -14.44 6.00
C GLY A 78 -12.61 -14.01 6.50
N ILE A 79 -12.50 -12.89 7.23
CA ILE A 79 -11.24 -12.39 7.76
C ILE A 79 -11.01 -12.98 9.16
N PRO A 80 -10.00 -13.85 9.36
CA PRO A 80 -9.85 -14.63 10.59
C PRO A 80 -9.37 -13.77 11.79
N LYS A 81 -8.65 -12.67 11.53
CA LYS A 81 -8.11 -11.78 12.57
C LYS A 81 -8.82 -10.43 12.53
N TYR A 82 -9.47 -10.07 13.64
CA TYR A 82 -10.15 -8.78 13.77
C TYR A 82 -9.20 -7.59 13.55
N GLN A 83 -7.92 -7.73 13.93
CA GLN A 83 -6.90 -6.71 13.70
C GLN A 83 -6.69 -6.40 12.21
N SER A 84 -6.68 -7.43 11.35
CA SER A 84 -6.55 -7.24 9.90
C SER A 84 -7.75 -6.46 9.36
N TYR A 85 -8.95 -6.79 9.83
CA TYR A 85 -10.16 -6.07 9.43
C TYR A 85 -10.15 -4.59 9.86
N ILE A 86 -9.72 -4.31 11.10
CA ILE A 86 -9.58 -2.93 11.60
C ILE A 86 -8.54 -2.16 10.79
N LYS A 87 -7.40 -2.78 10.45
CA LYS A 87 -6.37 -2.15 9.60
C LYS A 87 -6.93 -1.76 8.24
N THR A 88 -7.70 -2.64 7.61
CA THR A 88 -8.35 -2.35 6.31
C THR A 88 -9.32 -1.18 6.42
N LEU A 89 -10.20 -1.19 7.42
CA LEU A 89 -11.15 -0.08 7.63
C LEU A 89 -10.44 1.26 7.85
N LEU A 90 -9.36 1.27 8.64
CA LEU A 90 -8.58 2.48 8.87
C LEU A 90 -7.92 2.98 7.57
N HIS A 91 -7.38 2.06 6.77
CA HIS A 91 -6.78 2.40 5.48
C HIS A 91 -7.81 3.01 4.51
N GLU A 92 -8.96 2.36 4.35
CA GLU A 92 -10.06 2.84 3.50
C GLU A 92 -10.55 4.23 3.92
N ALA A 93 -10.71 4.45 5.22
CA ALA A 93 -11.09 5.75 5.76
C ALA A 93 -10.05 6.83 5.43
N LEU A 94 -8.75 6.56 5.64
CA LEU A 94 -7.68 7.50 5.31
C LEU A 94 -7.60 7.81 3.81
N VAL A 95 -7.75 6.80 2.96
CA VAL A 95 -7.77 6.98 1.50
C VAL A 95 -8.96 7.84 1.06
N LYS A 96 -10.14 7.60 1.65
CA LYS A 96 -11.35 8.37 1.38
C LYS A 96 -11.18 9.83 1.79
N GLU A 97 -10.69 10.10 3.00
CA GLU A 97 -10.44 11.46 3.50
C GLU A 97 -9.39 12.19 2.66
N ALA A 98 -8.31 11.51 2.27
CA ALA A 98 -7.29 12.08 1.38
C ALA A 98 -7.85 12.42 -0.02
N GLY A 99 -8.78 11.62 -0.53
CA GLY A 99 -9.51 11.88 -1.77
C GLY A 99 -10.49 13.06 -1.66
N GLN A 100 -11.24 13.13 -0.57
CA GLN A 100 -12.23 14.19 -0.31
C GLN A 100 -11.56 15.55 -0.06
N GLY A 101 -10.43 15.59 0.65
CA GLY A 101 -9.67 16.81 0.89
C GLY A 101 -9.09 17.47 -0.38
N ARG A 102 -8.84 16.68 -1.45
CA ARG A 102 -8.45 17.21 -2.77
C ARG A 102 -9.61 17.85 -3.52
N ALA A 103 -10.82 17.30 -3.38
CA ALA A 103 -12.03 17.84 -4.00
C ALA A 103 -12.48 19.15 -3.33
N GLU A 104 -12.36 19.24 -1.99
CA GLU A 104 -12.78 20.42 -1.24
C GLU A 104 -11.83 21.61 -1.37
N LYS A 105 -10.52 21.36 -1.42
CA LYS A 105 -9.52 22.40 -1.74
C LYS A 105 -9.69 22.98 -3.15
N ARG A 106 -10.12 22.17 -4.12
CA ARG A 106 -10.41 22.63 -5.49
C ARG A 106 -11.65 23.54 -5.57
N LYS A 107 -12.66 23.33 -4.72
CA LYS A 107 -13.87 24.17 -4.70
C LYS A 107 -13.69 25.54 -4.03
N ARG A 108 -12.73 25.67 -3.11
CA ARG A 108 -12.38 26.94 -2.45
C ARG A 108 -11.43 27.84 -3.24
N ALA A 109 -10.82 27.30 -4.30
CA ALA A 109 -9.88 28.02 -5.15
C ALA A 109 -10.51 28.52 -6.47
N VAL A 110 -11.85 28.42 -6.59
CA VAL A 110 -12.67 28.95 -7.69
C VAL A 110 -13.55 30.04 -7.13
#